data_AF-A0A0F3GXY0-F1
#
_entry.id   AF-A0A0F3GXY0-F1
#
_cell.length_a   1.000
_cell.length_b   1.000
_cell.length_c   1.000
_cell.angle_alpha   90.00
_cell.angle_beta   90.00
_cell.angle_gamma   90.00
#
_symmetry.space_group_name_H-M   'P 1'
#
loop_
_entity.id
_entity.type
_entity.pdbx_description
1 polymer ?
#
loop_
_entity_poly.entity_id
_entity_poly.type
_entity_poly.pdbx_seq_one_letter_code
_entity_poly.pdbx_strand_id
1 'polypeptide(L)' 'MDADQLQKLQASGAILVDARKAAEYVDGSIKGAISVPYDPEVSAKDIHFDSSVDKYDLSKIADKDKIYVVFCNASTCWKS' A
#
# COMPACT_ATOMS: atom_id res chain seq x y z
N MET A 1 10.53 -6.86 -5.85
CA MET A 1 11.44 -6.38 -4.79
C MET A 1 11.57 -7.50 -3.79
N ASP A 2 12.80 -7.82 -3.41
CA ASP A 2 13.12 -8.80 -2.39
C ASP A 2 13.36 -8.11 -1.02
N ALA A 3 13.40 -8.90 0.05
CA ALA A 3 13.46 -8.39 1.42
C ALA A 3 14.71 -7.52 1.69
N ASP A 4 15.84 -7.87 1.09
CA ASP A 4 17.11 -7.15 1.26
C ASP A 4 17.04 -5.74 0.63
N GLN A 5 16.45 -5.63 -0.55
CA GLN A 5 16.19 -4.34 -1.20
C GLN A 5 15.25 -3.46 -0.37
N LEU A 6 14.20 -4.05 0.21
CA LEU A 6 13.27 -3.32 1.07
C LEU A 6 13.97 -2.74 2.31
N GLN A 7 14.83 -3.53 2.95
CA GLN A 7 15.59 -3.09 4.11
C GLN A 7 16.54 -1.93 3.77
N LYS A 8 17.20 -1.96 2.61
CA LYS A 8 18.07 -0.86 2.14
C LYS A 8 17.29 0.42 1.87
N LEU A 9 16.12 0.30 1.24
CA LEU A 9 15.23 1.44 1.00
C LEU A 9 14.72 2.03 2.30
N GLN A 10 14.29 1.18 3.25
CA GLN A 10 13.85 1.60 4.57
C GLN A 10 14.96 2.34 5.32
N ALA A 11 16.19 1.82 5.30
CA ALA A 11 17.36 2.45 5.90
C ALA A 11 17.70 3.81 5.25
N SER A 12 17.34 3.99 3.98
CA SER A 12 17.52 5.25 3.23
C SER A 12 16.36 6.23 3.42
N GLY A 13 15.39 5.93 4.28
CA GLY A 13 14.27 6.80 4.61
C GLY A 13 13.00 6.56 3.77
N ALA A 14 12.90 5.43 3.08
CA ALA A 14 11.65 5.05 2.41
C ALA A 14 10.56 4.73 3.44
N ILE A 15 9.33 5.14 3.11
CA ILE A 15 8.14 4.89 3.92
C ILE A 15 7.47 3.62 3.41
N LEU A 16 7.29 2.65 4.30
CA LEU A 16 6.58 1.42 3.99
C LEU A 16 5.09 1.64 4.20
N VAL A 17 4.28 1.23 3.23
CA VAL A 17 2.84 1.41 3.24
C VAL A 17 2.18 0.04 3.12
N ASP A 18 1.46 -0.33 4.17
CA ASP A 18 0.67 -1.55 4.20
C ASP A 18 -0.74 -1.25 3.67
N ALA A 19 -1.03 -1.79 2.49
CA ALA A 19 -2.32 -1.60 1.81
C ALA A 19 -3.35 -2.70 2.12
N ARG A 20 -3.01 -3.66 2.98
CA ARG A 20 -3.92 -4.74 3.40
C ARG A 20 -5.04 -4.20 4.30
N LYS A 21 -6.00 -5.05 4.65
CA LYS A 21 -7.08 -4.66 5.58
C LYS A 21 -6.49 -4.26 6.92
N ALA A 22 -7.13 -3.30 7.58
CA ALA A 22 -6.66 -2.80 8.88
C ALA A 22 -6.48 -3.93 9.91
N ALA A 23 -7.32 -4.96 9.87
CA ALA A 23 -7.19 -6.13 10.73
C ALA A 23 -5.88 -6.91 10.51
N GLU A 24 -5.41 -7.04 9.27
CA GLU A 24 -4.15 -7.73 8.94
C GLU A 24 -2.93 -6.92 9.38
N TYR A 25 -3.01 -5.59 9.30
CA TYR A 25 -1.97 -4.71 9.82
C TYR A 25 -1.83 -4.85 11.35
N VAL A 26 -2.96 -4.95 12.07
CA VAL A 26 -3.00 -5.15 13.52
C VAL A 26 -2.49 -6.52 13.93
N ASP A 27 -2.81 -7.57 13.15
CA ASP A 27 -2.32 -8.93 13.37
C ASP A 27 -0.78 -9.01 13.25
N GLY A 28 -0.22 -8.27 12.28
CA GLY A 28 1.21 -8.09 12.17
C GLY A 28 1.61 -7.45 10.85
N SER A 29 2.51 -6.48 10.90
CA SER A 29 3.03 -5.79 9.72
C SER A 29 4.53 -5.53 9.84
N ILE A 30 5.14 -5.08 8.74
CA ILE A 30 6.55 -4.72 8.70
C ILE A 30 6.78 -3.54 9.65
N LYS A 31 7.79 -3.64 10.52
CA LYS A 31 8.10 -2.60 11.50
C LYS A 31 8.32 -1.26 10.81
N GLY A 32 7.59 -0.23 11.26
CA GLY A 32 7.67 1.12 10.70
C GLY A 32 6.82 1.34 9.45
N ALA A 33 6.05 0.34 9.01
CA ALA A 33 5.02 0.55 8.00
C ALA A 33 3.86 1.39 8.56
N ILE A 34 3.19 2.12 7.67
CA ILE A 34 1.95 2.81 7.96
C ILE A 34 0.78 2.06 7.33
N SER A 35 -0.34 1.98 8.04
CA SER A 35 -1.57 1.38 7.52
C SER A 35 -2.34 2.37 6.66
N VAL A 36 -2.44 2.05 5.38
CA VAL A 36 -3.27 2.76 4.39
C VAL A 36 -4.10 1.71 3.66
N PRO A 37 -5.14 1.16 4.32
CA PRO A 37 -5.89 0.04 3.80
C PRO A 37 -6.64 0.43 2.53
N TYR A 38 -6.68 -0.51 1.59
CA TYR A 38 -7.57 -0.43 0.44
C TYR A 38 -8.89 -1.12 0.77
N ASP A 39 -9.92 -0.35 1.12
CA ASP A 39 -11.20 -0.94 1.49
C ASP A 39 -12.36 0.02 1.12
N PRO A 40 -13.27 -0.37 0.20
CA PRO A 40 -13.36 -1.69 -0.45
C PRO A 40 -12.36 -1.87 -1.61
N GLU A 41 -11.88 -3.09 -1.82
CA GLU A 41 -11.01 -3.47 -2.94
C GLU A 41 -11.84 -3.61 -4.23
N VAL A 42 -11.92 -2.55 -5.04
CA VAL A 42 -12.88 -2.46 -6.17
C VAL A 42 -12.24 -2.30 -7.55
N SER A 43 -10.91 -2.30 -7.66
CA SER A 43 -10.12 -2.17 -8.90
C SER A 43 -10.32 -3.36 -9.86
N ALA A 44 -11.47 -3.42 -10.50
CA ALA A 44 -11.72 -4.32 -11.62
C ALA A 44 -10.98 -3.81 -12.85
N LYS A 45 -10.33 -4.72 -13.61
CA LYS A 45 -9.84 -4.43 -14.97
C LYS A 45 -11.02 -4.31 -15.93
N ASP A 46 -11.76 -3.21 -15.83
CA ASP A 46 -12.91 -2.92 -16.68
C ASP A 46 -12.81 -1.50 -17.24
N ILE A 47 -13.20 -1.32 -18.50
CA ILE A 47 -13.21 -0.01 -19.18
C ILE A 47 -14.19 0.97 -18.53
N HIS A 48 -15.20 0.47 -17.82
CA HIS A 48 -16.17 1.27 -17.08
C HIS A 48 -15.85 1.36 -15.59
N PHE A 49 -14.61 1.01 -15.19
CA PHE A 49 -14.20 1.15 -13.80
C PHE A 49 -14.31 2.62 -13.33
N ASP A 50 -15.11 2.83 -12.28
CA ASP A 50 -15.24 4.14 -11.64
C ASP A 50 -14.17 4.31 -10.57
N SER A 51 -13.10 5.03 -10.88
CA SER A 51 -12.04 5.35 -9.91
C SER A 51 -12.53 6.06 -8.64
N SER A 52 -13.75 6.61 -8.63
CA SER A 52 -14.35 7.25 -7.44
C SER A 52 -14.76 6.25 -6.37
N VAL A 53 -14.90 4.96 -6.73
CA VAL A 53 -15.19 3.89 -5.78
C VAL A 53 -13.96 3.43 -5.02
N ASP A 54 -12.75 3.78 -5.47
CA ASP A 54 -11.52 3.56 -4.72
C ASP A 54 -11.47 4.38 -3.44
N LYS A 55 -11.20 3.71 -2.33
CA LYS A 55 -10.98 4.34 -1.02
C LYS A 55 -9.57 4.04 -0.55
N TYR A 56 -8.69 5.00 -0.80
CA TYR A 56 -7.34 5.09 -0.22
C TYR A 56 -7.17 6.43 0.48
N ASP A 57 -6.67 6.39 1.71
CA ASP A 57 -6.36 7.62 2.44
C ASP A 57 -4.99 8.17 2.02
N LEU A 58 -4.95 8.83 0.86
CA LEU A 58 -3.73 9.43 0.30
C LEU A 58 -3.14 10.54 1.16
N SER A 59 -3.91 11.09 2.11
CA SER A 59 -3.42 12.10 3.05
C SER A 59 -2.24 11.61 3.89
N LYS A 60 -2.15 10.29 4.13
CA LYS A 60 -1.05 9.64 4.84
C LYS A 60 0.23 9.47 4.01
N ILE A 61 0.17 9.69 2.70
CA ILE A 61 1.28 9.54 1.74
C ILE A 61 1.43 10.76 0.82
N ALA A 62 1.16 11.95 1.35
CA ALA A 62 1.11 13.17 0.56
C ALA A 62 2.48 13.81 0.21
N ASP A 63 3.57 13.37 0.84
CA ASP A 63 4.91 13.93 0.66
C ASP A 63 5.57 13.36 -0.61
N LYS A 64 5.51 14.13 -1.70
CA LYS A 64 6.00 13.71 -3.01
C LYS A 64 7.53 13.57 -3.10
N ASP A 65 8.27 14.06 -2.12
CA ASP A 65 9.74 13.94 -2.06
C ASP A 65 10.18 12.63 -1.38
N LYS A 66 9.24 11.86 -0.81
CA LYS A 66 9.52 10.56 -0.18
C LYS A 66 9.39 9.41 -1.16
N ILE A 67 10.24 8.41 -0.96
CA ILE A 67 10.10 7.10 -1.60
C ILE A 67 9.07 6.31 -0.78
N TYR A 68 7.97 5.93 -1.40
CA TYR A 68 6.97 5.05 -0.82
C TYR A 68 7.12 3.64 -1.38
N VAL A 69 7.09 2.66 -0.49
CA VAL A 69 7.04 1.25 -0.85
C VAL A 69 5.71 0.68 -0.37
N VAL A 70 4.79 0.50 -1.32
CA VAL A 70 3.47 -0.06 -1.05
C VAL A 70 3.50 -1.56 -1.22
N PHE A 71 2.99 -2.30 -0.24
CA PHE A 71 2.81 -3.74 -0.33
C PHE A 71 1.39 -4.14 0.05
N CYS A 72 0.89 -5.18 -0.60
CA CYS A 72 -0.30 -5.90 -0.18
C CYS A 72 -0.11 -7.41 -0.43
N ASN A 73 -1.07 -8.24 -0.01
CA ASN A 73 -1.01 -9.70 0.08
C ASN A 73 -0.97 -10.47 -1.27
N ALA A 74 -0.22 -9.95 -2.26
CA ALA A 74 0.25 -10.57 -3.50
C ALA A 74 -0.77 -11.12 -4.51
N SER A 75 -2.01 -11.46 -4.11
CA SER A 75 -2.98 -12.03 -5.04
C SER A 75 -3.71 -10.97 -5.87
N THR A 76 -4.07 -9.81 -5.31
CA THR A 76 -4.84 -8.77 -6.01
C THR A 76 -4.74 -7.40 -5.33
N CYS A 77 -3.58 -6.73 -5.38
CA CYS A 77 -3.50 -5.37 -4.83
C CYS A 77 -4.20 -4.36 -5.73
N TRP A 78 -3.97 -4.46 -7.04
CA TRP A 78 -4.64 -3.67 -8.07
C TRP A 78 -4.72 -4.51 -9.34
N LYS A 79 -5.92 -4.82 -9.82
CA LYS A 79 -6.10 -5.33 -11.17
C LYS A 79 -6.19 -4.09 -12.08
N SER A 80 -5.03 -3.56 -12.51
CA SER A 80 -4.96 -2.54 -13.58
C SER A 80 -5.07 -3.17 -14.95
#